data_AF-A0A9D6TZC8-F1
#
_entry.id   AF-A0A9D6TZC8-F1
#
_cell.length_a   1.000
_cell.length_b   1.000
_cell.length_c   1.000
_cell.angle_alpha   90.00
_cell.angle_beta   90.00
_cell.angle_gamma   90.00
#
_symmetry.space_group_name_H-M   'P 1'
#
loop_
_entity.id
_entity.type
_entity.pdbx_description
1 polymer ?
#
loop_
_entity_poly.entity_id
_entity_poly.type
_entity_poly.pdbx_seq_one_letter_code
_entity_poly.pdbx_strand_id
1 'polypeptide(L)' 'MALAADRTIEIELDRLTAQTSRMRVNAKQGWFFKDRATAGEIIVQTERTLEEAPKIRGAKM' A
#
# COMPACT_ATOMS: atom_id res chain seq x y z
N MET A 1 8.78 -10.37 -1.75
CA MET A 1 8.28 -10.47 -3.13
C MET A 1 6.96 -11.22 -3.08
N ALA A 2 5.84 -10.59 -3.41
CA ALA A 2 4.53 -11.26 -3.44
C ALA A 2 4.21 -11.59 -4.90
N LEU A 3 4.11 -12.88 -5.22
CA LEU A 3 3.71 -13.38 -6.54
C LEU A 3 2.20 -13.56 -6.54
N ALA A 4 1.47 -12.66 -7.19
CA ALA A 4 0.03 -12.79 -7.37
C ALA A 4 -0.21 -13.45 -8.74
N ALA A 5 -0.78 -14.67 -8.73
CA ALA A 5 -0.80 -15.63 -9.85
C ALA A 5 -1.16 -15.05 -11.24
N ASP A 6 -2.03 -14.04 -11.29
CA ASP A 6 -2.51 -13.36 -12.48
C ASP A 6 -2.73 -11.85 -12.28
N ARG A 7 -2.18 -11.29 -11.19
CA ARG A 7 -2.44 -9.90 -10.80
C ARG A 7 -1.18 -9.05 -10.85
N THR A 8 -1.30 -7.89 -11.48
CA THR A 8 -0.30 -6.83 -11.41
C THR A 8 -0.73 -5.84 -10.34
N ILE A 9 0.15 -5.57 -9.38
CA ILE A 9 -0.09 -4.64 -8.28
C ILE A 9 0.85 -3.46 -8.44
N GLU A 10 0.28 -2.28 -8.68
CA GLU A 10 1.00 -1.01 -8.70
C GLU A 10 0.66 -0.25 -7.41
N ILE A 11 1.68 0.16 -6.66
CA ILE A 11 1.52 0.95 -5.43
C ILE A 11 2.32 2.23 -5.58
N GLU A 12 1.65 3.36 -5.37
CA GLU A 12 2.27 4.68 -5.33
C GLU A 12 2.19 5.24 -3.91
N LEU A 13 3.30 5.79 -3.43
CA LEU A 13 3.41 6.43 -2.13
C LEU A 13 3.94 7.85 -2.29
N ASP A 14 3.08 8.82 -1.96
CA ASP A 14 3.43 10.25 -1.98
C ASP A 14 3.51 10.78 -0.56
N ARG A 15 4.66 11.35 -0.17
CA ARG A 15 4.80 12.02 1.13
C ARG A 15 4.05 13.35 1.10
N LEU A 16 3.09 13.52 2.01
CA LEU A 16 2.35 14.78 2.18
C LEU A 16 2.95 15.65 3.31
N THR A 17 3.35 15.03 4.41
CA THR A 17 4.01 15.69 5.55
C THR A 17 5.12 14.81 6.11
N ALA A 18 5.75 15.19 7.22
CA ALA A 18 6.68 14.31 7.92
C ALA A 18 6.04 13.05 8.51
N GLN A 19 4.73 13.05 8.74
CA GLN A 19 4.02 11.95 9.40
C GLN A 19 2.82 11.43 8.60
N THR A 20 2.66 11.87 7.35
CA THR A 20 1.51 11.51 6.52
C THR A 20 1.97 11.23 5.10
N SER A 21 1.58 10.06 4.59
CA SER A 21 1.78 9.65 3.20
C SER A 21 0.43 9.31 2.59
N ARG A 22 0.23 9.68 1.33
CA ARG A 22 -0.88 9.20 0.51
C ARG A 22 -0.46 7.91 -0.17
N MET A 23 -1.31 6.90 -0.11
CA MET A 23 -1.13 5.63 -0.81
C MET A 23 -2.20 5.48 -1.89
N ARG A 24 -1.78 5.10 -3.10
CA ARG A 24 -2.69 4.63 -4.16
C ARG A 24 -2.32 3.20 -4.51
N VAL A 25 -3.32 2.33 -4.58
CA VAL A 25 -3.14 0.93 -4.96
C VAL A 25 -3.99 0.64 -6.19
N ASN A 26 -3.36 0.11 -7.22
CA ASN A 26 -4.02 -0.35 -8.42
C ASN A 26 -3.70 -1.83 -8.60
N ALA A 27 -4.70 -2.67 -8.31
CA ALA A 27 -4.63 -4.10 -8.56
C ALA A 27 -5.39 -4.41 -9.86
N LYS A 28 -4.69 -5.03 -10.82
CA LYS A 28 -5.25 -5.47 -12.10
C LYS A 28 -5.19 -6.99 -12.17
N GLN A 29 -6.24 -7.62 -12.64
CA GLN A 29 -6.30 -9.05 -12.95
C GLN A 29 -6.32 -9.22 -14.48
N GLY A 30 -5.28 -9.83 -15.04
CA GLY A 30 -5.06 -9.82 -16.49
C GLY A 30 -4.91 -8.40 -17.07
N TRP A 31 -5.21 -8.22 -18.36
CA TRP A 31 -4.96 -6.96 -19.07
C TRP A 31 -6.02 -5.86 -18.80
N PHE A 32 -7.24 -6.21 -18.42
CA PHE A 32 -8.37 -5.25 -18.39
C PHE A 32 -9.16 -5.18 -17.08
N PHE A 33 -9.10 -6.17 -16.20
CA PHE A 33 -9.97 -6.18 -15.01
C PHE A 33 -9.30 -5.50 -13.83
N LYS A 34 -10.05 -4.62 -13.14
CA LYS A 34 -9.60 -3.99 -11.89
C LYS A 34 -10.08 -4.83 -10.71
N ASP A 35 -9.14 -5.28 -9.88
CA ASP A 35 -9.43 -6.03 -8.66
C ASP A 35 -9.48 -5.06 -7.46
N ARG A 36 -10.64 -4.39 -7.31
CA ARG A 36 -10.83 -3.40 -6.24
C ARG A 36 -10.82 -4.02 -4.85
N ALA A 37 -11.23 -5.28 -4.72
CA ALA A 37 -11.25 -5.99 -3.45
C ALA A 37 -9.81 -6.20 -2.95
N THR A 38 -8.94 -6.72 -3.81
CA THR A 38 -7.51 -6.88 -3.48
C THR A 38 -6.84 -5.54 -3.19
N ALA A 39 -7.11 -4.50 -3.97
CA ALA A 39 -6.55 -3.17 -3.70
C ALA A 39 -6.98 -2.62 -2.32
N GLY A 40 -8.25 -2.79 -1.95
CA GLY A 40 -8.76 -2.38 -0.64
C GLY A 40 -8.11 -3.14 0.51
N GLU A 41 -7.97 -4.46 0.38
CA GLU A 41 -7.35 -5.30 1.41
C GLU A 41 -5.88 -4.92 1.65
N ILE A 42 -5.12 -4.64 0.59
CA ILE A 42 -3.73 -4.16 0.72
C ILE A 42 -3.67 -2.88 1.55
N ILE A 43 -4.60 -1.94 1.34
CA ILE A 43 -4.66 -0.69 2.13
C ILE A 43 -4.95 -1.00 3.60
N VAL A 44 -5.98 -1.80 3.87
CA VAL A 44 -6.38 -2.17 5.25
C VAL A 44 -5.27 -2.91 5.99
N GLN A 45 -4.60 -3.86 5.33
CA GLN A 45 -3.47 -4.57 5.93
C GLN A 45 -2.27 -3.66 6.18
N THR A 46 -2.01 -2.71 5.27
CA THR A 46 -0.93 -1.75 5.45
C THR A 46 -1.21 -0.84 6.65
N GLU A 47 -2.45 -0.34 6.78
CA GLU A 47 -2.88 0.44 7.94
C GLU A 47 -2.64 -0.32 9.25
N ARG A 48 -3.17 -1.55 9.34
CA ARG A 48 -2.98 -2.41 10.53
C ARG A 48 -1.50 -2.65 10.84
N THR A 49 -0.71 -2.95 9.82
CA THR A 49 0.74 -3.18 9.98
C THR A 49 1.45 -1.94 10.51
N LEU A 50 1.05 -0.74 10.09
CA LEU A 50 1.63 0.52 10.57
C LEU A 50 1.19 0.89 11.99
N GLU A 51 -0.02 0.50 12.40
CA GLU A 51 -0.48 0.67 13.78
C GLU A 51 0.26 -0.24 14.75
N GLU A 52 0.53 -1.48 14.33
CA GLU A 52 1.27 -2.48 15.12
C GLU A 52 2.79 -2.25 15.09
N ALA A 53 3.31 -1.65 14.02
CA ALA A 53 4.73 -1.37 13.90
C ALA A 53 5.19 -0.33 14.94
N PRO A 54 6.41 -0.49 15.50
CA PRO A 54 7.00 0.53 16.36
C PRO A 54 7.06 1.86 15.61
N LYS A 55 6.50 2.93 16.20
CA LYS A 55 6.59 4.28 15.61
C LYS A 55 8.04 4.72 15.59
N ILE A 56 8.72 4.51 14.46
CA ILE A 56 10.07 5.03 14.24
C ILE A 56 9.95 6.55 14.09
N ARG A 57 10.13 7.28 15.19
CA ARG A 57 10.31 8.73 15.13
C ARG A 57 11.66 9.00 14.49
N GLY A 58 11.66 9.73 13.37
CA GLY A 58 12.88 10.26 12.78
C GLY A 58 13.67 11.05 13.84
N ALA A 59 14.93 10.70 14.00
CA ALA A 59 15.89 11.45 14.78
C ALA A 59 15.85 12.92 14.34
N LYS A 60 15.79 13.84 15.31
CA LYS A 60 16.09 15.25 15.06
C LYS A 60 17.48 15.33 14.45
N MET A 61 17.58 15.89 13.24
CA MET A 61 18.80 16.59 12.80
C MET A 61 18.77 18.00 13.37
#